data_AF-A0AAU3GYP9-F1
#
_entry.id   AF-A0AAU3GYP9-F1
#
_cell.length_a   1.000
_cell.length_b   1.000
_cell.length_c   1.000
_cell.angle_alpha   90.00
_cell.angle_beta   90.00
_cell.angle_gamma   90.00
#
_symmetry.space_group_name_H-M   'P 1'
#
loop_
_entity.id
_entity.type
_entity.pdbx_description
1 polymer ?
#
loop_
_entity_poly.entity_id
_entity_poly.type
_entity_poly.pdbx_seq_one_letter_code
_entity_poly.pdbx_strand_id
1 'polypeptide(L)'
;MNTVDKLIAQHAADIAFVAEREPATTLADFNEQLGTAADRLGPSWVDIEGAEELEIAVVYLADALDSTDDAERAVLVSRAARYLADVDDMVSEYRLSV
;
A
#
# COMPACT_ATOMS: atom_id res chain seq x y z
N MET A 1 -12.93 11.18 9.87
CA MET A 1 -11.90 10.52 9.05
C MET A 1 -12.45 9.19 8.59
N ASN A 2 -12.67 9.04 7.28
CA ASN A 2 -13.19 7.79 6.71
C ASN A 2 -12.08 6.71 6.69
N THR A 3 -12.40 5.47 6.31
CA THR A 3 -11.44 4.36 6.31
C THR A 3 -10.27 4.58 5.33
N VAL A 4 -10.52 5.23 4.20
CA VAL A 4 -9.49 5.56 3.19
C VAL A 4 -8.51 6.59 3.71
N ASP A 5 -9.01 7.70 4.28
CA ASP A 5 -8.18 8.76 4.84
C ASP A 5 -7.25 8.21 5.94
N LYS A 6 -7.76 7.29 6.76
CA LYS A 6 -6.97 6.63 7.81
C LYS A 6 -5.85 5.77 7.24
N LEU A 7 -6.16 4.95 6.23
CA LEU A 7 -5.20 4.08 5.56
C LEU A 7 -4.07 4.89 4.91
N ILE A 8 -4.42 5.94 4.18
CA ILE A 8 -3.43 6.85 3.55
C ILE A 8 -2.61 7.55 4.64
N ALA A 9 -3.25 8.15 5.65
CA ALA A 9 -2.54 8.86 6.70
C ALA A 9 -1.55 7.96 7.48
N GLN A 10 -1.85 6.66 7.59
CA GLN A 10 -1.00 5.71 8.29
C GLN A 10 0.21 5.28 7.45
N HIS A 11 0.05 5.02 6.16
CA HIS A 11 1.07 4.35 5.35
C HIS A 11 1.70 5.21 4.25
N ALA A 12 1.12 6.37 3.89
CA ALA A 12 1.56 7.13 2.72
C ALA A 12 3.01 7.60 2.79
N ALA A 13 3.54 7.90 3.98
CA ALA A 13 4.93 8.32 4.12
C ALA A 13 5.92 7.18 3.82
N ASP A 14 5.68 5.99 4.37
CA ASP A 14 6.56 4.83 4.18
C ASP A 14 6.47 4.28 2.76
N ILE A 15 5.26 4.15 2.22
CA ILE A 15 5.06 3.73 0.83
C ILE A 15 5.70 4.73 -0.15
N ALA A 16 5.56 6.04 0.10
CA ALA A 16 6.18 7.05 -0.76
C ALA A 16 7.70 7.07 -0.64
N PHE A 17 8.26 6.77 0.54
CA PHE A 17 9.69 6.60 0.71
C PHE A 17 10.21 5.46 -0.17
N VAL A 18 9.59 4.28 -0.10
CA VAL A 18 9.98 3.12 -0.93
C VAL A 18 9.77 3.42 -2.41
N ALA A 19 8.68 4.10 -2.78
CA ALA A 19 8.38 4.48 -4.16
C ALA A 19 9.19 5.68 -4.67
N GLU A 20 10.03 6.32 -3.84
CA GLU A 20 10.78 7.55 -4.13
C GLU A 20 9.90 8.70 -4.68
N ARG A 21 8.72 8.89 -4.08
CA ARG A 21 7.73 9.91 -4.46
C ARG A 21 7.32 10.75 -3.26
N GLU A 22 6.55 11.82 -3.51
CA GLU A 22 5.88 12.54 -2.42
C GLU A 22 4.70 11.71 -1.86
N PRO A 23 4.40 11.79 -0.56
CA PRO A 23 3.29 11.05 0.05
C PRO A 23 1.97 11.26 -0.67
N ALA A 24 1.33 10.15 -1.05
CA ALA A 24 0.01 10.19 -1.66
C ALA A 24 -1.03 10.85 -0.74
N THR A 25 -1.96 11.60 -1.34
CA THR A 25 -3.10 12.22 -0.65
C THR A 25 -4.45 11.72 -1.17
N THR A 26 -4.43 10.94 -2.24
CA THR A 26 -5.60 10.31 -2.84
C THR A 26 -5.43 8.79 -2.85
N LEU A 27 -6.54 8.05 -2.89
CA LEU A 27 -6.49 6.59 -2.93
C LEU A 27 -5.86 6.06 -4.22
N ALA A 28 -6.09 6.75 -5.34
CA ALA A 28 -5.52 6.38 -6.63
C ALA A 28 -4.00 6.52 -6.62
N ASP A 29 -3.48 7.66 -6.16
CA ASP A 29 -2.03 7.88 -6.06
C ASP A 29 -1.41 6.89 -5.06
N PHE A 30 -2.09 6.63 -3.94
CA PHE A 30 -1.61 5.68 -2.94
C PHE A 30 -1.50 4.27 -3.53
N ASN A 31 -2.51 3.83 -4.30
CA ASN A 31 -2.48 2.51 -4.93
C ASN A 31 -1.36 2.37 -5.97
N GLU A 32 -1.11 3.42 -6.76
CA GLU A 32 -0.01 3.44 -7.73
C GLU A 32 1.36 3.37 -7.02
N GLN A 33 1.55 4.16 -5.96
CA GLN A 33 2.77 4.11 -5.16
C GLN A 33 2.95 2.76 -4.48
N LEU A 34 1.87 2.16 -3.97
CA LEU A 34 1.91 0.85 -3.34
C LEU A 34 2.35 -0.24 -4.33
N GLY A 35 1.88 -0.21 -5.59
CA GLY A 35 2.37 -1.11 -6.62
C GLY A 35 3.86 -0.95 -6.91
N THR A 36 4.36 0.30 -6.92
CA THR A 36 5.80 0.57 -7.06
C THR A 36 6.58 0.04 -5.86
N ALA A 37 6.05 0.23 -4.65
CA ALA A 37 6.68 -0.25 -3.42
C ALA A 37 6.72 -1.78 -3.38
N ALA A 38 5.64 -2.46 -3.77
CA ALA A 38 5.59 -3.92 -3.84
C ALA A 38 6.69 -4.49 -4.76
N ASP A 39 6.90 -3.91 -5.95
CA ASP A 39 7.98 -4.34 -6.86
C ASP A 39 9.38 -4.16 -6.25
N ARG A 40 9.61 -3.01 -5.58
CA ARG A 40 10.91 -2.68 -4.97
C ARG A 40 11.22 -3.48 -3.71
N LEU A 41 10.21 -3.80 -2.91
CA LEU A 41 10.36 -4.64 -1.71
C LEU A 41 10.41 -6.12 -2.08
N GLY A 42 9.79 -6.50 -3.20
CA GLY A 42 9.67 -7.87 -3.65
C GLY A 42 10.98 -8.53 -4.13
N PRO A 43 10.89 -9.82 -4.52
CA PRO A 43 12.04 -10.67 -4.86
C PRO A 43 12.85 -10.18 -6.05
N SER A 44 12.26 -9.35 -6.91
CA SER A 44 12.92 -8.78 -8.08
C SER A 44 13.99 -7.73 -7.72
N TRP A 45 13.96 -7.19 -6.50
CA TRP A 45 14.83 -6.10 -6.06
C TRP A 45 15.56 -6.40 -4.74
N VAL A 46 14.85 -6.39 -3.61
CA VAL A 46 15.44 -6.55 -2.26
C VAL A 46 15.08 -7.88 -1.62
N ASP A 47 14.01 -8.54 -2.06
CA ASP A 47 13.55 -9.84 -1.55
C ASP A 47 13.20 -9.80 -0.05
N ILE A 48 12.42 -8.80 0.35
CA ILE A 48 11.91 -8.65 1.72
C ILE A 48 10.72 -9.59 1.92
N GLU A 49 10.76 -10.36 3.01
CA GLU A 49 9.71 -11.30 3.38
C GLU A 49 8.36 -10.57 3.55
N GLY A 50 7.30 -11.12 2.95
CA GLY A 50 5.95 -10.55 3.01
C GLY A 50 5.64 -9.48 1.96
N ALA A 51 6.62 -9.00 1.18
CA ALA A 51 6.40 -7.98 0.16
C ALA A 51 5.38 -8.39 -0.93
N GLU A 52 5.29 -9.68 -1.23
CA GLU A 52 4.29 -10.27 -2.15
C GLU A 52 2.83 -10.04 -1.71
N GLU A 53 2.58 -9.86 -0.42
CA GLU A 53 1.25 -9.57 0.10
C GLU A 53 0.77 -8.15 -0.26
N LEU A 54 1.71 -7.24 -0.53
CA LEU A 54 1.39 -5.88 -0.96
C LEU A 54 0.74 -5.86 -2.35
N GLU A 55 1.06 -6.81 -3.23
CA GLU A 55 0.38 -6.94 -4.52
C GLU A 55 -1.11 -7.26 -4.33
N ILE A 56 -1.46 -8.04 -3.30
CA ILE A 56 -2.85 -8.35 -2.96
C ILE A 56 -3.57 -7.08 -2.47
N ALA A 57 -2.90 -6.26 -1.66
CA ALA A 57 -3.44 -4.96 -1.25
C ALA A 57 -3.71 -4.05 -2.46
N VAL A 58 -2.80 -4.01 -3.43
CA VAL A 58 -2.96 -3.23 -4.68
C VAL A 58 -4.21 -3.64 -5.45
N VAL A 59 -4.45 -4.95 -5.57
CA VAL A 59 -5.64 -5.49 -6.25
C VAL A 59 -6.92 -5.04 -5.53
N TYR A 60 -6.99 -5.17 -4.20
CA TYR A 60 -8.18 -4.75 -3.46
C TYR A 60 -8.43 -3.24 -3.54
N LEU A 61 -7.39 -2.42 -3.57
CA LEU A 61 -7.54 -0.98 -3.74
C LEU A 61 -7.92 -0.58 -5.16
N ALA A 62 -7.45 -1.31 -6.18
CA ALA A 62 -7.91 -1.14 -7.56
C ALA A 62 -9.41 -1.45 -7.68
N ASP A 63 -9.85 -2.59 -7.15
CA ASP A 63 -11.28 -2.95 -7.10
C ASP A 63 -12.10 -1.89 -6.33
N ALA A 64 -11.55 -1.32 -5.25
CA ALA A 64 -12.21 -0.27 -4.49
C ALA A 64 -12.38 1.04 -5.26
N LEU A 65 -11.42 1.38 -6.14
CA LEU A 65 -11.48 2.56 -7.00
C LEU A 65 -12.55 2.40 -8.10
N ASP A 66 -12.73 1.18 -8.59
CA ASP A 66 -13.71 0.86 -9.64
C ASP A 66 -15.13 0.62 -9.09
N SER A 67 -15.28 0.33 -7.80
CA SER A 67 -16.59 0.09 -7.18
C SER A 67 -17.43 1.37 -7.09
N THR A 68 -18.70 1.23 -7.47
CA THR A 68 -19.72 2.28 -7.36
C THR A 68 -20.58 2.14 -6.10
N ASP A 69 -20.41 1.07 -5.34
CA ASP A 69 -21.11 0.81 -4.08
C ASP A 69 -20.21 1.20 -2.89
N ASP A 70 -20.67 2.15 -2.08
CA ASP A 70 -19.90 2.66 -0.94
C ASP A 70 -19.61 1.60 0.13
N ALA A 71 -20.51 0.63 0.33
CA ALA A 71 -20.33 -0.44 1.30
C ALA A 71 -19.32 -1.48 0.80
N GLU A 72 -19.39 -1.84 -0.48
CA GLU A 72 -18.39 -2.69 -1.13
C GLU A 72 -17.01 -2.03 -1.10
N ARG A 73 -16.93 -0.75 -1.50
CA ARG A 73 -15.68 0.05 -1.43
C ARG A 73 -15.08 0.04 -0.04
N ALA A 74 -15.90 0.23 1.01
CA ALA A 74 -15.42 0.19 2.39
C ALA A 74 -14.88 -1.19 2.80
N VAL A 75 -15.49 -2.29 2.34
CA VAL A 75 -15.02 -3.66 2.60
C VAL A 75 -13.69 -3.91 1.89
N LEU A 76 -13.56 -3.50 0.64
CA LEU A 76 -12.34 -3.68 -0.15
C LEU A 76 -11.15 -2.93 0.46
N VAL A 77 -11.35 -1.66 0.84
CA VAL A 77 -10.33 -0.87 1.57
C VAL A 77 -9.96 -1.53 2.90
N SER A 78 -10.94 -2.08 3.64
CA SER A 78 -10.68 -2.77 4.89
C SER A 78 -9.92 -4.10 4.70
N ARG A 79 -10.05 -4.75 3.55
CA ARG A 79 -9.27 -5.95 3.20
C ARG A 79 -7.85 -5.58 2.84
N ALA A 80 -7.65 -4.56 2.00
CA ALA A 80 -6.33 -4.04 1.68
C ALA A 80 -5.55 -3.66 2.95
N ALA A 81 -6.20 -2.95 3.88
CA ALA A 81 -5.60 -2.55 5.16
C ALA A 81 -4.97 -3.70 5.96
N ARG A 82 -5.48 -4.94 5.83
CA ARG A 82 -4.94 -6.11 6.55
C ARG A 82 -3.59 -6.56 6.01
N TYR A 83 -3.39 -6.42 4.70
CA TYR A 83 -2.12 -6.75 4.04
C TYR A 83 -1.09 -5.62 4.15
N LEU A 84 -1.49 -4.46 4.70
CA LEU A 84 -0.57 -3.36 5.00
C LEU A 84 -0.10 -3.37 6.46
N ALA A 85 -0.52 -4.35 7.25
CA ALA A 85 -0.27 -4.37 8.69
C ALA A 85 1.24 -4.35 9.04
N ASP A 86 2.06 -5.01 8.23
CA ASP A 86 3.49 -5.19 8.47
C ASP A 86 4.37 -4.29 7.58
N VAL A 87 3.77 -3.27 6.92
CA VAL A 87 4.50 -2.33 6.05
C VAL A 87 5.61 -1.59 6.79
N ASP A 88 5.38 -1.19 8.04
CA ASP A 88 6.37 -0.44 8.82
C ASP A 88 7.65 -1.25 9.05
N ASP A 89 7.51 -2.57 9.26
CA ASP A 89 8.62 -3.50 9.43
C ASP A 89 9.35 -3.71 8.09
N MET A 90 8.61 -4.00 7.01
CA MET A 90 9.18 -4.15 5.66
C MET A 90 9.95 -2.91 5.21
N VAL A 91 9.41 -1.70 5.44
CA VAL A 91 10.08 -0.45 5.05
C VAL A 91 11.30 -0.17 5.95
N SER A 92 11.24 -0.55 7.23
CA SER A 92 12.40 -0.46 8.12
C SER A 92 13.54 -1.35 7.66
N GLU A 93 13.23 -2.57 7.20
CA GLU A 93 14.23 -3.45 6.58
C GLU A 93 14.76 -2.87 5.27
N TYR A 94 13.89 -2.34 4.41
CA TYR A 94 14.29 -1.70 3.16
C TYR A 94 15.28 -0.56 3.39
N ARG A 95 15.05 0.28 4.41
CA ARG A 95 15.96 1.38 4.80
C ARG A 95 17.37 0.91 5.20
N LEU A 96 17.50 -0.32 5.69
CA LEU A 96 18.80 -0.91 6.03
C LEU A 96 19.50 -1.54 4.81
N SER A 97 18.74 -1.80 3.75
CA SER A 97 19.22 -2.43 2.52
C SER A 97 19.71 -1.45 1.44
N VAL A 98 19.34 -0.16 1.54
CA VAL A 98 19.66 0.90 0.54
C VAL A 98 20.70 1.91 1.02
#